data_AF-A0A952R7Q5-F1
#
_entry.id   AF-A0A952R7Q5-F1
#
_cell.length_a   1.000
_cell.length_b   1.000
_cell.length_c   1.000
_cell.angle_alpha   90.00
_cell.angle_beta   90.00
_cell.angle_gamma   90.00
#
_symmetry.space_group_name_H-M   'P 1'
#
loop_
_entity.id
_entity.type
_entity.pdbx_description
1 polymer ?
#
loop_
_entity_poly.entity_id
_entity_poly.type
_entity_poly.pdbx_seq_one_letter_code
_entity_poly.pdbx_strand_id
1 'polypeptide(L)'
;MALTPLTCHACGGHAAVVRAAQTTCRYCGAAVPIPPEYLAAAQQLEQHEALRRAVEPKWRRLAKPTSSTLDWVAVAASFCLPPLASAVVAWFADPTPTPLVGVTLVTIPAIIPGALLSVWTFGSRATGLNLAAQLVAGPPERPGGDPSCRGCGAPLPASPGALAATCLYCRTDSLLTGSAARDASWQVSSRSRTLREALSVWRIRVLLLVMGSAGTAGLLLLLAGVLLVTYALSG
;
A
#
# COMPACT_ATOMS: atom_id res chain seq x y z
N MET A 1 20.05 1.67 -22.11
CA MET A 1 19.83 2.80 -23.03
C MET A 1 18.33 3.00 -23.17
N ALA A 2 17.82 4.21 -22.95
CA ALA A 2 16.41 4.50 -23.19
C ALA A 2 16.20 4.71 -24.70
N LEU A 3 15.21 4.02 -25.28
CA LEU A 3 14.82 4.22 -26.67
C LEU A 3 13.85 5.40 -26.77
N THR A 4 13.99 6.23 -27.79
CA THR A 4 13.03 7.31 -28.07
C THR A 4 11.68 6.71 -28.47
N PRO A 5 10.53 7.27 -28.06
CA PRO A 5 9.23 6.80 -28.52
C PRO A 5 9.12 6.83 -30.05
N LEU A 6 8.68 5.73 -30.67
CA LEU A 6 8.47 5.68 -32.11
C LEU A 6 7.27 6.58 -32.46
N THR A 7 7.47 7.57 -33.32
CA THR A 7 6.42 8.49 -33.76
C THR A 7 6.04 8.21 -35.21
N CYS A 8 4.75 8.33 -35.51
CA CYS A 8 4.23 8.22 -36.86
C CYS A 8 4.60 9.47 -37.66
N HIS A 9 5.30 9.30 -38.78
CA HIS A 9 5.70 10.42 -39.66
C HIS A 9 4.50 11.18 -40.26
N ALA A 10 3.34 10.55 -40.38
CA ALA A 10 2.15 11.15 -40.99
C ALA A 10 1.34 12.03 -40.02
N CYS A 11 1.19 11.63 -38.75
CA CYS A 11 0.33 12.33 -37.79
C CYS A 11 1.03 12.74 -36.49
N GLY A 12 2.32 12.43 -36.32
CA GLY A 12 3.09 12.68 -35.09
C GLY A 12 2.72 11.79 -33.90
N GLY A 13 1.70 10.94 -34.02
CA GLY A 13 1.22 10.10 -32.91
C GLY A 13 2.19 8.96 -32.58
N HIS A 14 2.18 8.50 -31.33
CA HIS A 14 3.01 7.38 -30.90
C HIS A 14 2.56 6.06 -31.54
N ALA A 15 3.49 5.33 -32.13
CA ALA A 15 3.26 4.02 -32.74
C ALA A 15 3.66 2.89 -31.79
N ALA A 16 2.86 1.84 -31.73
CA ALA A 16 3.16 0.65 -30.92
C ALA A 16 4.20 -0.20 -31.64
N VAL A 17 5.25 -0.60 -30.93
CA VAL A 17 6.26 -1.52 -31.46
C VAL A 17 5.73 -2.95 -31.39
N VAL A 18 5.62 -3.60 -32.54
CA VAL A 18 5.20 -5.01 -32.68
C VAL A 18 6.34 -5.84 -33.27
N ARG A 19 6.22 -7.16 -33.26
CA ARG A 19 7.17 -8.10 -33.88
C ARG A 19 6.98 -8.18 -35.41
N ALA A 20 7.03 -7.02 -36.06
CA ALA A 20 6.99 -6.92 -37.50
C ALA A 20 7.86 -5.75 -37.93
N ALA A 21 8.43 -5.83 -39.14
CA ALA A 21 9.25 -4.74 -39.69
C ALA A 21 8.46 -3.42 -39.85
N GLN A 22 7.13 -3.49 -39.81
CA GLN A 22 6.24 -2.34 -39.88
C GLN A 22 5.07 -2.54 -38.92
N THR A 23 4.57 -1.43 -38.37
CA THR A 23 3.36 -1.38 -37.56
C THR A 23 2.37 -0.41 -38.19
N THR A 24 1.07 -0.61 -37.98
CA THR A 24 0.06 0.34 -38.43
C THR A 24 -0.19 1.38 -37.34
N CYS A 25 -0.14 2.65 -37.71
CA CYS A 25 -0.48 3.73 -36.78
C CYS A 25 -1.96 3.62 -36.41
N ARG A 26 -2.25 3.41 -35.13
CA ARG A 26 -3.64 3.27 -34.63
C ARG A 26 -4.48 4.54 -34.84
N TYR A 27 -3.85 5.69 -35.07
CA TYR A 27 -4.53 6.98 -35.21
C TYR A 27 -4.88 7.32 -36.65
N CYS A 28 -3.96 7.15 -37.59
CA CYS A 28 -4.16 7.55 -39.00
C CYS A 28 -4.12 6.37 -39.98
N GLY A 29 -3.83 5.15 -39.51
CA GLY A 29 -3.70 3.94 -40.34
C GLY A 29 -2.39 3.83 -41.12
N ALA A 30 -1.55 4.88 -41.16
CA ALA A 30 -0.29 4.85 -41.90
C ALA A 30 0.66 3.75 -41.41
N ALA A 31 1.33 3.08 -42.34
CA ALA A 31 2.38 2.13 -42.01
C ALA A 31 3.62 2.87 -41.47
N VAL A 32 4.12 2.44 -40.32
CA VAL A 32 5.30 3.01 -39.66
C VAL A 32 6.40 1.95 -39.65
N PRO A 33 7.53 2.17 -40.34
CA PRO A 33 8.65 1.24 -40.31
C PRO A 33 9.26 1.21 -38.91
N ILE A 34 9.55 0.01 -38.40
CA ILE A 34 10.16 -0.19 -37.09
C ILE A 34 11.67 -0.41 -37.29
N PRO A 35 12.54 0.44 -36.71
CA PRO A 35 13.98 0.26 -36.84
C PRO A 35 14.47 -1.04 -36.17
N PRO A 36 15.55 -1.67 -36.66
CA PRO A 36 16.02 -2.97 -36.20
C PRO A 36 16.37 -3.02 -34.71
N GLU A 37 16.85 -1.90 -34.14
CA GLU A 37 17.14 -1.80 -32.70
C GLU A 37 15.89 -1.94 -31.82
N TYR A 38 14.71 -1.51 -32.30
CA TYR A 38 13.45 -1.71 -31.58
C TYR A 38 12.98 -3.16 -31.68
N LEU A 39 13.21 -3.83 -32.81
CA LEU A 39 12.90 -5.24 -32.97
C LEU A 39 13.71 -6.11 -32.00
N ALA A 40 15.02 -5.85 -31.89
CA ALA A 40 15.88 -6.54 -30.93
C ALA A 40 15.44 -6.29 -29.47
N ALA A 41 15.10 -5.04 -29.13
CA ALA A 41 14.60 -4.70 -27.80
C ALA A 41 13.26 -5.39 -27.49
N ALA A 42 12.36 -5.49 -28.47
CA ALA A 42 11.07 -6.15 -28.33
C ALA A 42 11.22 -7.66 -28.10
N GLN A 43 12.17 -8.31 -28.79
CA GLN A 43 12.50 -9.72 -28.58
C GLN A 43 13.04 -9.99 -27.16
N GLN A 44 13.92 -9.14 -26.65
CA GLN A 44 14.41 -9.25 -25.28
C GLN A 44 13.27 -9.07 -24.27
N LEU A 45 12.40 -8.07 -24.48
CA LEU A 45 11.26 -7.83 -23.59
C LEU A 45 10.32 -9.03 -23.53
N GLU A 46 10.07 -9.69 -24.66
CA GLU A 46 9.23 -10.89 -24.71
C GLU A 46 9.76 -12.01 -23.81
N GLN A 47 11.07 -12.27 -23.82
CA GLN A 47 11.67 -13.29 -22.97
C GLN A 47 11.41 -12.99 -21.48
N HIS A 48 11.55 -11.71 -21.08
CA HIS A 48 11.21 -11.27 -19.74
C HIS A 48 9.71 -11.40 -19.42
N GLU A 49 8.84 -11.05 -20.36
CA GLU A 49 7.40 -11.18 -20.20
C GLU A 49 6.95 -12.64 -20.12
N ALA A 50 7.60 -13.55 -20.84
CA ALA A 50 7.34 -14.98 -20.74
C ALA A 50 7.68 -15.51 -19.33
N LEU A 51 8.85 -15.14 -18.81
CA LEU A 51 9.23 -15.47 -17.43
C LEU A 51 8.24 -14.87 -16.43
N ARG A 52 7.83 -13.60 -16.61
CA ARG A 52 6.88 -12.97 -15.71
C ARG A 52 5.53 -13.65 -15.74
N ARG A 53 5.01 -13.98 -16.92
CA ARG A 53 3.73 -14.71 -17.09
C ARG A 53 3.75 -16.05 -16.36
N ALA A 54 4.89 -16.74 -16.31
CA ALA A 54 5.02 -18.00 -15.56
C ALA A 54 4.92 -17.81 -14.03
N VAL A 55 5.38 -16.68 -13.49
CA VAL A 55 5.33 -16.40 -12.04
C VAL A 55 4.07 -15.64 -11.64
N GLU A 56 3.39 -14.99 -12.59
CA GLU A 56 2.23 -14.14 -12.35
C GLU A 56 1.10 -14.80 -11.54
N PRO A 57 0.74 -16.09 -11.73
CA PRO A 57 -0.27 -16.74 -10.90
C PRO A 57 0.11 -16.82 -9.42
N LYS A 58 1.40 -17.00 -9.11
CA LYS A 58 1.90 -17.02 -7.72
C LYS A 58 1.83 -15.62 -7.11
N TRP A 59 2.28 -14.62 -7.86
CA TRP A 59 2.15 -13.22 -7.45
C TRP A 59 0.71 -12.80 -7.24
N ARG A 60 -0.22 -13.24 -8.09
CA ARG A 60 -1.65 -12.95 -7.93
C ARG A 60 -2.22 -13.49 -6.63
N ARG A 61 -1.70 -14.62 -6.12
CA ARG A 61 -2.12 -15.17 -4.82
C ARG A 61 -1.56 -14.35 -3.66
N LEU A 62 -0.31 -13.89 -3.75
CA LEU A 62 0.33 -13.05 -2.74
C LEU A 62 -0.22 -11.61 -2.73
N ALA A 63 -0.61 -11.10 -3.89
CA ALA A 63 -1.17 -9.77 -4.06
C ALA A 63 -2.64 -9.67 -3.64
N LYS A 64 -3.30 -10.81 -3.35
CA LYS A 64 -4.60 -10.75 -2.70
C LYS A 64 -4.39 -10.06 -1.35
N PRO A 65 -5.12 -8.97 -1.04
CA PRO A 65 -5.04 -8.37 0.27
C PRO A 65 -5.27 -9.48 1.30
N THR A 66 -4.52 -9.43 2.41
CA THR A 66 -4.81 -10.29 3.56
C THR A 66 -6.31 -10.22 3.82
N SER A 67 -6.95 -11.35 4.13
CA SER A 67 -8.40 -11.36 4.29
C SER A 67 -8.82 -10.36 5.38
N SER A 68 -9.96 -9.71 5.23
CA SER A 68 -10.51 -8.84 6.28
C SER A 68 -10.65 -9.57 7.61
N THR A 69 -10.78 -10.90 7.58
CA THR A 69 -10.79 -11.79 8.73
C THR A 69 -9.56 -11.61 9.62
N LEU A 70 -8.35 -11.50 9.05
CA LEU A 70 -7.13 -11.40 9.86
C LEU A 70 -7.07 -10.07 10.64
N ASP A 71 -7.57 -8.99 10.04
CA ASP A 71 -7.72 -7.70 10.73
C ASP A 71 -8.76 -7.80 11.86
N TRP A 72 -9.90 -8.45 11.61
CA TRP A 72 -10.90 -8.68 12.65
C TRP A 72 -10.38 -9.54 13.80
N VAL A 73 -9.56 -10.56 13.52
CA VAL A 73 -8.91 -11.37 14.57
C VAL A 73 -7.92 -10.51 15.36
N ALA A 74 -7.12 -9.66 14.72
CA ALA A 74 -6.18 -8.78 15.42
C ALA A 74 -6.91 -7.77 16.33
N VAL A 75 -8.00 -7.19 15.84
CA VAL A 75 -8.88 -6.30 16.61
C VAL A 75 -9.51 -7.05 17.77
N ALA A 76 -10.15 -8.20 17.51
CA ALA A 76 -10.79 -9.01 18.53
C ALA A 76 -9.79 -9.45 19.61
N ALA A 77 -8.59 -9.90 19.23
CA ALA A 77 -7.54 -10.27 20.17
C ALA A 77 -7.14 -9.09 21.07
N SER A 78 -7.05 -7.87 20.53
CA SER A 78 -6.73 -6.66 21.29
C SER A 78 -7.77 -6.35 22.37
N PHE A 79 -9.05 -6.68 22.12
CA PHE A 79 -10.14 -6.47 23.08
C PHE A 79 -10.36 -7.65 24.03
N CYS A 80 -10.14 -8.89 23.57
CA CYS A 80 -10.46 -10.10 24.33
C CYS A 80 -9.28 -10.62 25.18
N LEU A 81 -8.03 -10.44 24.75
CA LEU A 81 -6.86 -10.92 25.51
C LEU A 81 -6.72 -10.26 26.89
N PRO A 82 -6.92 -8.94 27.06
CA PRO A 82 -6.71 -8.30 28.36
C PRO A 82 -7.67 -8.78 29.47
N PRO A 83 -9.01 -8.85 29.28
CA PRO A 83 -9.89 -9.37 30.31
C PRO A 83 -9.67 -10.87 30.54
N LEU A 84 -9.33 -11.64 29.50
CA LEU A 84 -9.05 -13.06 29.63
C LEU A 84 -7.77 -13.32 30.44
N ALA A 85 -6.69 -12.59 30.16
CA ALA A 85 -5.45 -12.66 30.93
C ALA A 85 -5.68 -12.27 32.39
N SER A 86 -6.48 -11.24 32.64
CA SER A 86 -6.84 -10.79 33.99
C SER A 86 -7.63 -11.85 34.75
N ALA A 87 -8.62 -12.49 34.11
CA ALA A 87 -9.41 -13.56 34.69
C ALA A 87 -8.55 -14.81 35.00
N VAL A 88 -7.61 -15.16 34.13
CA VAL A 88 -6.67 -16.27 34.34
C VAL A 88 -5.79 -15.98 35.56
N VAL A 89 -5.18 -14.79 35.65
CA VAL A 89 -4.33 -14.45 36.81
C VAL A 89 -5.14 -14.44 38.11
N ALA A 90 -6.36 -13.89 38.08
CA ALA A 90 -7.25 -13.91 39.25
C ALA A 90 -7.64 -15.32 39.71
N TRP A 91 -7.68 -16.29 38.79
CA TRP A 91 -7.96 -17.70 39.13
C TRP A 91 -6.79 -18.36 39.87
N PHE A 92 -5.56 -18.04 39.49
CA PHE A 92 -4.36 -18.73 40.00
C PHE A 92 -3.64 -18.00 41.14
N ALA A 93 -3.87 -16.70 41.32
CA ALA A 93 -3.16 -15.90 42.30
C ALA A 93 -3.95 -15.75 43.61
N ASP A 94 -3.53 -16.45 44.65
CA ASP A 94 -3.86 -16.14 46.05
C ASP A 94 -2.63 -15.53 46.74
N PRO A 95 -2.71 -14.35 47.38
CA PRO A 95 -3.84 -13.42 47.43
C PRO A 95 -3.93 -12.53 46.18
N THR A 96 -5.13 -12.00 45.92
CA THR A 96 -5.40 -11.15 44.76
C THR A 96 -4.44 -9.96 44.70
N PRO A 97 -3.66 -9.77 43.62
CA PRO A 97 -2.85 -8.57 43.47
C PRO A 97 -3.75 -7.35 43.57
N THR A 98 -3.26 -6.27 44.19
CA THR A 98 -3.98 -5.00 44.20
C THR A 98 -4.39 -4.65 42.76
N PRO A 99 -5.58 -4.06 42.53
CA PRO A 99 -6.11 -3.83 41.19
C PRO A 99 -5.12 -3.09 40.29
N LEU A 100 -4.26 -2.24 40.87
CA LEU A 100 -3.19 -1.55 40.17
C LEU A 100 -2.12 -2.50 39.60
N VAL A 101 -1.71 -3.52 40.36
CA VAL A 101 -0.71 -4.52 39.95
C VAL A 101 -1.27 -5.44 38.87
N GLY A 102 -2.53 -5.85 38.99
CA GLY A 102 -3.21 -6.62 37.94
C GLY A 102 -3.26 -5.87 36.61
N VAL A 103 -3.64 -4.59 36.63
CA VAL A 103 -3.72 -3.78 35.40
C VAL A 103 -2.34 -3.56 34.77
N THR A 104 -1.33 -3.21 35.57
CA THR A 104 -0.01 -2.85 35.04
C THR A 104 0.80 -4.04 34.55
N LEU A 105 0.79 -5.17 35.27
CA LEU A 105 1.62 -6.33 34.93
C LEU A 105 0.94 -7.34 34.00
N VAL A 106 -0.40 -7.34 33.92
CA VAL A 106 -1.15 -8.34 33.14
C VAL A 106 -1.84 -7.69 31.96
N THR A 107 -2.64 -6.65 32.19
CA THR A 107 -3.48 -6.04 31.15
C THR A 107 -2.63 -5.32 30.09
N ILE A 108 -1.65 -4.50 30.50
CA ILE A 108 -0.82 -3.76 29.54
C ILE A 108 -0.03 -4.70 28.61
N PRO A 109 0.73 -5.70 29.12
CA PRO A 109 1.45 -6.63 28.23
C PRO A 109 0.53 -7.45 27.34
N ALA A 110 -0.69 -7.78 27.79
CA ALA A 110 -1.67 -8.52 26.99
C ALA A 110 -2.22 -7.71 25.79
N ILE A 111 -2.23 -6.38 25.87
CA ILE A 111 -2.66 -5.50 24.76
C ILE A 111 -1.59 -5.42 23.66
N ILE A 112 -0.31 -5.46 24.03
CA ILE A 112 0.81 -5.17 23.11
C ILE A 112 0.79 -6.05 21.85
N PRO A 113 0.63 -7.40 21.93
CA PRO A 113 0.63 -8.23 20.72
C PRO A 113 -0.52 -7.91 19.77
N GLY A 114 -1.72 -7.67 20.29
CA GLY A 114 -2.89 -7.31 19.48
C GLY A 114 -2.72 -5.95 18.79
N ALA A 115 -2.22 -4.97 19.53
CA ALA A 115 -1.93 -3.64 19.00
C ALA A 115 -0.83 -3.69 17.92
N LEU A 116 0.28 -4.40 18.17
CA LEU A 116 1.37 -4.56 17.20
C LEU A 116 0.91 -5.28 15.92
N LEU A 117 0.14 -6.37 16.07
CA LEU A 117 -0.42 -7.07 14.92
C LEU A 117 -1.34 -6.16 14.10
N SER A 118 -2.21 -5.40 14.75
CA SER A 118 -3.13 -4.46 14.09
C SER A 118 -2.38 -3.34 13.36
N VAL A 119 -1.34 -2.77 13.98
CA VAL A 119 -0.48 -1.75 13.35
C VAL A 119 0.26 -2.35 12.16
N TRP A 120 0.77 -3.57 12.28
CA TRP A 120 1.49 -4.25 11.21
C TRP A 120 0.59 -4.59 10.02
N THR A 121 -0.61 -5.15 10.25
CA THR A 121 -1.53 -5.49 9.15
C THR A 121 -2.02 -4.24 8.44
N PHE A 122 -2.41 -3.21 9.20
CA PHE A 122 -2.86 -1.94 8.65
C PHE A 122 -1.73 -1.21 7.90
N GLY A 123 -0.54 -1.14 8.49
CA GLY A 123 0.64 -0.53 7.88
C GLY A 123 1.07 -1.24 6.60
N SER A 124 1.05 -2.57 6.59
CA SER A 124 1.37 -3.39 5.41
C SER A 124 0.36 -3.18 4.28
N ARG A 125 -0.94 -3.13 4.61
CA ARG A 125 -2.01 -2.83 3.63
C ARG A 125 -1.87 -1.42 3.08
N ALA A 126 -1.68 -0.42 3.94
CA ALA A 126 -1.51 0.97 3.52
C ALA A 126 -0.30 1.12 2.61
N THR A 127 0.84 0.52 2.96
CA THR A 127 2.06 0.53 2.15
C THR A 127 1.84 -0.17 0.82
N GLY A 128 1.20 -1.35 0.83
CA GLY A 128 0.89 -2.11 -0.38
C GLY A 128 -0.02 -1.34 -1.34
N LEU A 129 -1.07 -0.69 -0.84
CA LEU A 129 -1.96 0.15 -1.63
C LEU A 129 -1.26 1.39 -2.19
N ASN A 130 -0.39 2.02 -1.39
CA ASN A 130 0.34 3.22 -1.79
C ASN A 130 1.38 2.89 -2.86
N LEU A 131 2.12 1.79 -2.69
CA LEU A 131 3.02 1.26 -3.70
C LEU A 131 2.22 0.89 -4.96
N ALA A 132 1.13 0.14 -4.84
CA ALA A 132 0.31 -0.21 -5.98
C ALA A 132 -0.16 1.03 -6.75
N ALA A 133 -0.66 2.06 -6.05
CA ALA A 133 -1.10 3.32 -6.65
C ALA A 133 0.02 4.06 -7.39
N GLN A 134 1.25 4.06 -6.84
CA GLN A 134 2.41 4.63 -7.51
C GLN A 134 2.86 3.81 -8.72
N LEU A 135 2.53 2.51 -8.74
CA LEU A 135 2.91 1.63 -9.82
C LEU A 135 1.89 1.56 -10.98
N VAL A 136 0.67 2.11 -10.81
CA VAL A 136 -0.41 2.09 -11.82
C VAL A 136 0.03 2.75 -13.14
N ALA A 137 -0.32 2.12 -14.26
CA ALA A 137 -0.15 2.70 -15.58
C ALA A 137 -0.98 4.00 -15.74
N GLY A 138 -0.46 4.98 -16.47
CA GLY A 138 -1.18 6.22 -16.73
C GLY A 138 -2.45 5.98 -17.56
N PRO A 139 -3.40 6.93 -17.53
CA PRO A 139 -4.61 6.84 -18.35
C PRO A 139 -4.24 6.81 -19.84
N PRO A 140 -5.08 6.21 -20.70
CA PRO A 140 -4.88 6.29 -22.12
C PRO A 140 -5.04 7.74 -22.59
N GLU A 141 -4.23 8.16 -23.57
CA GLU A 141 -4.31 9.52 -24.14
C GLU A 141 -5.67 9.81 -24.80
N ARG A 142 -6.36 8.76 -25.26
CA ARG A 142 -7.68 8.84 -25.90
C ARG A 142 -8.63 7.77 -25.35
N PRO A 143 -9.94 8.04 -25.31
CA PRO A 143 -10.94 7.03 -24.94
C PRO A 143 -10.78 5.75 -25.78
N GLY A 144 -10.67 4.60 -25.11
CA GLY A 144 -10.47 3.29 -25.76
C GLY A 144 -9.04 2.97 -26.21
N GLY A 145 -8.07 3.86 -25.95
CA GLY A 145 -6.65 3.63 -26.21
C GLY A 145 -5.97 2.70 -25.20
N ASP A 146 -4.71 2.35 -25.48
CA ASP A 146 -3.88 1.58 -24.57
C ASP A 146 -3.44 2.46 -23.38
N PRO A 147 -3.29 1.88 -22.17
CA PRO A 147 -2.78 2.62 -21.03
C PRO A 147 -1.37 3.16 -21.31
N SER A 148 -1.02 4.28 -20.69
CA SER A 148 0.29 4.91 -20.85
C SER A 148 1.29 4.43 -19.79
N CYS A 149 2.57 4.43 -20.11
CA CYS A 149 3.62 4.14 -19.14
C CYS A 149 3.67 5.23 -18.06
N ARG A 150 3.76 4.84 -16.78
CA ARG A 150 3.88 5.81 -15.68
C ARG A 150 5.18 6.61 -15.67
N GLY A 151 6.24 6.09 -16.30
CA GLY A 151 7.56 6.71 -16.32
C GLY A 151 7.71 7.73 -17.44
N CYS A 152 7.39 7.33 -18.68
CA CYS A 152 7.63 8.15 -19.86
C CYS A 152 6.37 8.50 -20.68
N GLY A 153 5.18 8.07 -20.27
CA GLY A 153 3.92 8.34 -20.98
C GLY A 153 3.65 7.50 -22.24
N ALA A 154 4.63 6.73 -22.73
CA ALA A 154 4.47 5.97 -23.96
C ALA A 154 3.35 4.91 -23.88
N PRO A 155 2.66 4.59 -25.00
CA PRO A 155 1.59 3.59 -25.01
C PRO A 155 2.14 2.21 -24.63
N LEU A 156 1.40 1.51 -23.77
CA LEU A 156 1.81 0.27 -23.15
C LEU A 156 0.91 -0.88 -23.65
N PRO A 157 1.41 -1.75 -24.55
CA PRO A 157 0.60 -2.85 -25.08
C PRO A 157 0.33 -3.86 -23.97
N ALA A 158 -0.93 -3.94 -23.55
CA ALA A 158 -1.38 -4.81 -22.47
C ALA A 158 -2.01 -6.08 -23.03
N SER A 159 -1.47 -7.24 -22.68
CA SER A 159 -2.19 -8.50 -22.91
C SER A 159 -3.46 -8.53 -22.04
N PRO A 160 -4.61 -8.98 -22.57
CA PRO A 160 -5.84 -9.09 -21.79
C PRO A 160 -5.61 -9.89 -20.49
N GLY A 161 -5.91 -9.27 -19.34
CA GLY A 161 -5.81 -9.91 -18.03
C GLY A 161 -4.42 -9.90 -17.36
N ALA A 162 -3.39 -9.35 -18.01
CA ALA A 162 -2.06 -9.19 -17.41
C ALA A 162 -2.08 -8.19 -16.24
N LEU A 163 -1.48 -8.54 -15.10
CA LEU A 163 -1.41 -7.69 -13.90
C LEU A 163 -0.51 -6.46 -14.11
N ALA A 164 0.58 -6.64 -14.85
CA ALA A 164 1.59 -5.63 -15.11
C ALA A 164 2.10 -5.74 -16.55
N ALA A 165 2.69 -4.67 -17.06
CA ALA A 165 3.43 -4.63 -18.32
C ALA A 165 4.68 -3.77 -18.17
N THR A 166 5.73 -4.09 -18.92
CA THR A 166 7.01 -3.36 -18.86
C THR A 166 7.10 -2.46 -20.08
N CYS A 167 7.41 -1.18 -19.87
CA CYS A 167 7.55 -0.26 -20.98
C CYS A 167 8.77 -0.63 -21.84
N LEU A 168 8.57 -0.77 -23.15
CA LEU A 168 9.66 -1.04 -24.08
C LEU A 168 10.72 0.08 -24.10
N TYR A 169 10.27 1.33 -23.93
CA TYR A 169 11.10 2.52 -24.09
C TYR A 169 11.96 2.83 -22.85
N CYS A 170 11.32 2.99 -21.69
CA CYS A 170 11.99 3.36 -20.44
C CYS A 170 12.19 2.19 -19.47
N ARG A 171 11.76 0.97 -19.83
CA ARG A 171 11.84 -0.25 -19.00
C ARG A 171 11.13 -0.18 -17.66
N THR A 172 10.30 0.84 -17.43
CA THR A 172 9.50 0.97 -16.21
C THR A 172 8.34 -0.02 -16.27
N ASP A 173 8.24 -0.89 -15.26
CA ASP A 173 7.04 -1.71 -15.04
C ASP A 173 5.85 -0.84 -14.72
N SER A 174 4.66 -1.18 -15.16
CA SER A 174 3.41 -0.46 -14.85
C SER A 174 2.31 -1.49 -14.56
N LEU A 175 1.56 -1.29 -13.48
CA LEU A 175 0.41 -2.13 -13.15
C LEU A 175 -0.76 -1.80 -14.07
N LEU A 176 -1.30 -2.82 -14.72
CA LEU A 176 -2.40 -2.74 -15.68
C LEU A 176 -3.77 -3.03 -15.06
N THR A 177 -3.79 -3.87 -14.02
CA THR A 177 -5.04 -4.35 -13.42
C THR A 177 -5.58 -3.49 -12.28
N GLY A 178 -6.91 -3.48 -12.24
CA GLY A 178 -7.75 -3.01 -11.15
C GLY A 178 -8.49 -1.74 -11.58
N SER A 179 -9.78 -1.84 -11.93
CA SER A 179 -10.67 -0.67 -11.86
C SER A 179 -10.55 -0.07 -10.46
N ALA A 180 -10.59 -0.91 -9.41
CA ALA A 180 -10.33 -0.48 -8.03
C ALA A 180 -8.95 0.17 -7.83
N ALA A 181 -7.88 -0.27 -8.51
CA ALA A 181 -6.56 0.35 -8.39
C ALA A 181 -6.45 1.67 -9.19
N ARG A 182 -7.12 1.75 -10.35
CA ARG A 182 -7.24 2.99 -11.15
C ARG A 182 -8.12 4.00 -10.44
N ASP A 183 -9.31 3.59 -9.99
CA ASP A 183 -10.25 4.37 -9.19
C ASP A 183 -9.59 4.80 -7.88
N ALA A 184 -8.84 3.92 -7.22
CA ALA A 184 -8.04 4.29 -6.05
C ALA A 184 -6.90 5.24 -6.43
N SER A 185 -6.19 5.08 -7.55
CA SER A 185 -5.15 6.04 -7.95
C SER A 185 -5.73 7.41 -8.31
N TRP A 186 -6.91 7.45 -8.93
CA TRP A 186 -7.62 8.66 -9.28
C TRP A 186 -8.22 9.33 -8.05
N GLN A 187 -8.77 8.52 -7.13
CA GLN A 187 -9.21 8.97 -5.81
C GLN A 187 -8.04 9.38 -4.93
N VAL A 188 -6.87 8.75 -5.01
CA VAL A 188 -5.67 9.09 -4.23
C VAL A 188 -5.00 10.32 -4.82
N SER A 189 -4.97 10.51 -6.14
CA SER A 189 -4.43 11.74 -6.74
C SER A 189 -5.33 12.94 -6.44
N SER A 190 -6.65 12.78 -6.57
CA SER A 190 -7.63 13.81 -6.18
C SER A 190 -7.69 14.02 -4.67
N ARG A 191 -7.68 12.95 -3.86
CA ARG A 191 -7.65 13.05 -2.41
C ARG A 191 -6.32 13.51 -1.88
N SER A 192 -5.16 13.21 -2.46
CA SER A 192 -3.86 13.64 -1.89
C SER A 192 -3.69 15.15 -1.87
N ARG A 193 -4.45 15.89 -2.70
CA ARG A 193 -4.62 17.34 -2.55
C ARG A 193 -5.42 17.66 -1.29
N THR A 194 -6.60 17.07 -1.12
CA THR A 194 -7.43 17.28 0.09
C THR A 194 -6.89 16.63 1.37
N LEU A 195 -6.03 15.62 1.28
CA LEU A 195 -5.44 14.87 2.39
C LEU A 195 -4.20 15.59 2.91
N ARG A 196 -3.45 16.30 2.06
CA ARG A 196 -2.44 17.25 2.54
C ARG A 196 -3.09 18.40 3.29
N GLU A 197 -4.23 18.88 2.81
CA GLU A 197 -5.05 19.88 3.50
C GLU A 197 -5.69 19.33 4.79
N ALA A 198 -6.12 18.06 4.82
CA ALA A 198 -6.71 17.46 6.00
C ALA A 198 -5.68 16.96 7.03
N LEU A 199 -4.49 16.52 6.60
CA LEU A 199 -3.43 16.06 7.49
C LEU A 199 -2.75 17.21 8.23
N SER A 200 -2.70 18.42 7.66
CA SER A 200 -2.26 19.60 8.40
C SER A 200 -3.21 19.88 9.58
N VAL A 201 -4.52 19.69 9.38
CA VAL A 201 -5.54 19.82 10.42
C VAL A 201 -5.50 18.65 11.42
N TRP A 202 -5.28 17.41 10.94
CA TRP A 202 -5.25 16.22 11.79
C TRP A 202 -3.98 16.14 12.65
N ARG A 203 -2.81 16.55 12.13
CA ARG A 203 -1.57 16.63 12.93
C ARG A 203 -1.76 17.52 14.16
N ILE A 204 -2.45 18.65 14.03
CA ILE A 204 -2.74 19.54 15.15
C ILE A 204 -3.62 18.84 16.20
N ARG A 205 -4.67 18.12 15.76
CA ARG A 205 -5.57 17.40 16.68
C ARG A 205 -4.91 16.21 17.36
N VAL A 206 -4.06 15.47 16.66
CA VAL A 206 -3.29 14.34 17.25
C VAL A 206 -2.26 14.85 18.22
N LEU A 207 -1.55 15.95 17.90
CA LEU A 207 -0.61 16.55 18.83
C LEU A 207 -1.33 16.98 20.14
N LEU A 208 -2.53 17.56 20.02
CA LEU A 208 -3.37 17.92 21.17
C LEU A 208 -3.84 16.69 21.98
N LEU A 209 -4.21 15.59 21.32
CA LEU A 209 -4.59 14.34 22.00
C LEU A 209 -3.40 13.63 22.66
N VAL A 210 -2.22 13.63 22.02
CA VAL A 210 -0.98 13.09 22.59
C VAL A 210 -0.53 13.92 23.78
N MET A 211 -0.59 15.25 23.69
CA MET A 211 -0.34 16.13 24.83
C MET A 211 -1.36 15.92 25.96
N GLY A 212 -2.64 15.74 25.63
CA GLY A 212 -3.69 15.44 26.60
C GLY A 212 -3.44 14.12 27.33
N SER A 213 -3.10 13.05 26.61
CA SER A 213 -2.81 11.73 27.18
C SER A 213 -1.49 11.68 27.96
N ALA A 214 -0.45 12.40 27.53
CA ALA A 214 0.77 12.58 28.31
C ALA A 214 0.50 13.36 29.61
N GLY A 215 -0.36 14.37 29.54
CA GLY A 215 -0.81 15.13 30.71
C GLY A 215 -1.57 14.28 31.72
N THR A 216 -2.50 13.43 31.26
CA THR A 216 -3.25 12.53 32.15
C THR A 216 -2.36 11.44 32.74
N ALA A 217 -1.42 10.88 31.97
CA ALA A 217 -0.44 9.93 32.48
C ALA A 217 0.49 10.56 33.54
N GLY A 218 0.96 11.79 33.31
CA GLY A 218 1.76 12.55 34.27
C GLY A 218 0.99 12.84 35.57
N LEU A 219 -0.29 13.22 35.47
CA LEU A 219 -1.15 13.44 36.63
C LEU A 219 -1.38 12.16 37.43
N LEU A 220 -1.61 11.03 36.76
CA LEU A 220 -1.75 9.72 37.41
C LEU A 220 -0.47 9.30 38.13
N LEU A 221 0.70 9.52 37.52
CA LEU A 221 2.00 9.26 38.16
C LEU A 221 2.23 10.14 39.40
N LEU A 222 1.87 11.43 39.33
CA LEU A 222 1.93 12.33 40.47
C LEU A 222 1.01 11.88 41.62
N LEU A 223 -0.24 11.55 41.31
CA LEU A 223 -1.20 11.04 42.31
C LEU A 223 -0.73 9.73 42.93
N ALA A 224 -0.20 8.81 42.13
CA ALA A 224 0.39 7.57 42.61
C ALA A 224 1.59 7.84 43.55
N GLY A 225 2.46 8.79 43.20
CA GLY A 225 3.58 9.21 44.04
C GLY A 225 3.14 9.82 45.38
N VAL A 226 2.14 10.71 45.37
CA VAL A 226 1.57 11.31 46.59
C VAL A 226 0.99 10.22 47.49
N LEU A 227 0.21 9.29 46.92
CA LEU A 227 -0.35 8.16 47.67
C LEU A 227 0.74 7.30 48.31
N LEU A 228 1.81 7.01 47.58
CA LEU A 228 2.98 6.26 48.08
C LEU A 228 3.64 6.95 49.27
N VAL A 229 3.83 8.28 49.19
CA VAL A 229 4.40 9.07 50.30
C VAL A 229 3.46 9.10 51.50
N THR A 230 2.16 9.30 51.31
CA THR A 230 1.20 9.27 52.43
C THR A 230 1.13 7.91 53.11
N TYR A 231 1.24 6.83 52.33
CA TYR A 231 1.28 5.47 52.87
C TYR A 231 2.56 5.24 53.69
N ALA A 232 3.71 5.70 53.20
CA ALA A 232 4.98 5.60 53.91
C ALA A 232 5.05 6.43 55.21
N LEU A 233 4.25 7.50 55.33
CA LEU A 233 4.18 8.34 56.53
C LEU A 233 3.17 7.85 57.58
N SER A 234 2.28 6.91 57.22
CA SER A 234 1.20 6.42 58.09
C SER A 234 1.45 5.03 58.69
N GLY A 235 2.52 4.34 58.27
CA GLY A 235 3.02 3.11 58.88
C GLY A 235 4.29 3.36 59.68
#